data_AF-A0A392TBD5-F1
#
_entry.id   AF-A0A392TBD5-F1
#
_cell.length_a   1.000
_cell.length_b   1.000
_cell.length_c   1.000
_cell.angle_alpha   90.00
_cell.angle_beta   90.00
_cell.angle_gamma   90.00
#
_symmetry.space_group_name_H-M   'P 1'
#
loop_
_entity.id
_entity.type
_entity.pdbx_description
1 polymer ?
#
loop_
_entity_poly.entity_id
_entity_poly.type
_entity_poly.pdbx_seq_one_letter_code
_entity_poly.pdbx_strand_id
1 'polypeptide(L)'
;MKHYMLEQGLRPHSDFSKAVGIEKPQTLDELLAKALPYIKYEEREVADSIRHSRTEDNQSRRESNPSPREPSRREGSKKKSDKHREP
;
A
#
# COMPACT_ATOMS: atom_id res chain seq x y z
N MET A 1 11.53 16.61 22.39
CA MET A 1 10.14 16.77 21.89
C MET A 1 9.10 15.97 22.67
N LYS A 2 9.32 14.68 23.00
CA LYS A 2 8.34 13.90 23.79
C LYS A 2 8.05 14.47 25.19
N HIS A 3 9.06 15.03 25.88
CA HIS A 3 8.89 15.60 27.23
C HIS A 3 7.91 16.78 27.25
N TYR A 4 7.97 17.69 26.27
CA TYR A 4 7.06 18.84 26.17
C TYR A 4 5.59 18.42 25.99
N MET A 5 5.34 17.36 25.20
CA MET A 5 3.98 16.82 24.99
C MET A 5 3.41 16.18 26.25
N LEU A 6 4.23 15.51 27.06
CA LEU A 6 3.79 14.93 28.34
C LEU A 6 3.58 16.01 29.41
N GLU A 7 4.42 17.04 29.40
CA GLU A 7 4.45 18.09 30.43
C GLU A 7 3.37 19.15 30.21
N GLN A 8 3.04 19.49 28.95
CA GLN A 8 2.04 20.53 28.64
C GLN A 8 0.85 20.05 27.79
N GLY A 9 1.04 19.01 26.97
CA GLY A 9 0.08 18.65 25.92
C GLY A 9 -0.95 17.58 26.31
N LEU A 10 -0.52 16.49 26.93
CA LEU A 10 -1.34 15.30 27.14
C LEU A 10 -1.96 15.21 28.54
N ARG A 11 -1.87 16.30 29.33
CA ARG A 11 -2.59 16.38 30.59
C ARG A 11 -4.10 16.34 30.33
N PRO A 12 -4.87 15.64 31.19
CA PRO A 12 -6.33 15.68 31.13
C PRO A 12 -6.82 17.14 31.11
N HIS A 13 -7.70 17.47 30.17
CA HIS A 13 -8.32 18.80 30.01
C HIS A 13 -7.40 19.95 29.56
N SER A 14 -6.18 19.66 29.08
CA SER A 14 -5.35 20.69 28.45
C SER A 14 -5.96 21.17 27.12
N ASP A 15 -5.63 22.40 26.72
CA ASP A 15 -6.07 22.93 25.42
C ASP A 15 -5.52 22.13 24.25
N PHE A 16 -4.33 21.54 24.42
CA PHE A 16 -3.74 20.67 23.42
C PHE A 16 -4.50 19.35 23.30
N SER A 17 -4.86 18.70 24.43
CA SER A 17 -5.62 17.45 24.41
C SER A 17 -7.03 17.66 23.82
N LYS A 18 -7.64 18.83 24.06
CA LYS A 18 -8.86 19.26 23.35
C LYS A 18 -8.63 19.47 21.86
N ALA A 19 -7.59 20.21 21.47
CA ALA A 19 -7.29 20.52 20.07
C ALA A 19 -6.99 19.26 19.23
N VAL A 20 -6.36 18.25 19.83
CA VAL A 20 -6.04 16.98 19.18
C VAL A 20 -7.09 15.89 19.44
N GLY A 21 -8.19 16.21 20.15
CA GLY A 21 -9.31 15.30 20.39
C GLY A 21 -9.06 14.15 21.36
N ILE A 22 -7.98 14.22 22.16
CA ILE A 22 -7.65 13.26 23.23
C ILE A 22 -8.45 13.66 24.49
N GLU A 23 -9.76 13.58 24.39
CA GLU A 23 -10.66 13.62 25.54
C GLU A 23 -11.26 12.25 25.79
N LYS A 24 -11.52 11.95 27.07
CA LYS A 24 -12.20 10.72 27.45
C LYS A 24 -13.65 10.79 26.92
N PRO A 25 -14.06 9.88 26.02
CA PRO A 25 -15.42 9.88 25.50
C PRO A 25 -16.40 9.60 26.64
N GLN A 26 -17.54 10.31 26.62
CA GLN A 26 -18.55 10.15 27.66
C GLN A 26 -19.45 8.94 27.41
N THR A 27 -19.59 8.54 26.14
CA THR A 27 -20.43 7.42 25.73
C THR A 27 -19.65 6.45 24.85
N LEU A 28 -20.12 5.20 24.79
CA LEU A 28 -19.53 4.19 23.92
C LEU A 28 -19.66 4.59 22.44
N ASP A 29 -20.77 5.20 22.06
CA ASP A 29 -21.00 5.63 20.67
C ASP A 29 -20.00 6.70 20.23
N GLU A 30 -19.69 7.66 21.10
CA GLU A 30 -18.66 8.67 20.86
C GLU A 30 -17.26 8.05 20.70
N LEU A 31 -16.94 7.04 21.52
CA LEU A 31 -15.70 6.29 21.38
C LEU A 31 -15.63 5.58 20.02
N LEU A 32 -16.70 4.89 19.62
CA LEU A 32 -16.77 4.16 18.36
C LEU A 32 -16.67 5.10 17.17
N ALA A 33 -17.37 6.24 17.20
CA ALA A 33 -17.31 7.25 16.15
C ALA A 33 -15.88 7.78 15.93
N LYS A 34 -15.11 7.98 17.02
CA LYS A 34 -13.69 8.39 16.96
C LYS A 34 -12.76 7.25 16.53
N ALA A 35 -13.05 6.01 16.92
CA ALA A 35 -12.21 4.85 16.65
C ALA A 35 -12.37 4.30 15.22
N LEU A 36 -13.58 4.34 14.64
CA LEU A 36 -13.86 3.75 13.33
C LEU A 36 -12.96 4.26 12.18
N PRO A 37 -12.67 5.58 12.06
CA PRO A 37 -11.74 6.07 11.05
C PRO A 37 -10.32 5.50 11.22
N TYR A 38 -9.86 5.36 12.45
CA TYR A 38 -8.54 4.80 12.74
C TYR A 38 -8.47 3.30 12.43
N ILE A 39 -9.50 2.53 12.81
CA ILE A 39 -9.61 1.11 12.46
C ILE A 39 -9.52 0.93 10.94
N LYS A 40 -10.27 1.73 10.18
CA LYS A 40 -10.24 1.69 8.70
C LYS A 40 -8.88 2.07 8.11
N TYR A 41 -8.19 3.02 8.73
CA TYR A 41 -6.83 3.40 8.32
C TYR A 41 -5.87 2.23 8.51
N GLU A 42 -5.85 1.62 9.70
CA GLU A 42 -5.00 0.46 10.00
C GLU A 42 -5.33 -0.73 9.08
N GLU A 43 -6.61 -1.03 8.85
CA GLU A 43 -7.03 -2.07 7.90
C GLU A 43 -6.46 -1.82 6.49
N ARG A 44 -6.47 -0.55 6.05
CA ARG A 44 -5.91 -0.16 4.75
C ARG A 44 -4.39 -0.31 4.72
N GLU A 45 -3.68 0.17 5.73
CA GLU A 45 -2.21 0.06 5.81
C GLU A 45 -1.77 -1.41 5.81
N VAL A 46 -2.47 -2.26 6.56
CA VAL A 46 -2.22 -3.70 6.58
C VAL A 46 -2.48 -4.31 5.19
N ALA A 47 -3.61 -3.98 4.55
CA ALA A 47 -3.91 -4.48 3.21
C ALA A 47 -2.87 -4.04 2.17
N ASP A 48 -2.42 -2.79 2.24
CA ASP A 48 -1.42 -2.24 1.33
C ASP A 48 -0.04 -2.89 1.60
N SER A 49 0.34 -3.13 2.86
CA SER A 49 1.56 -3.88 3.20
C SER A 49 1.57 -5.29 2.61
N ILE A 50 0.43 -6.00 2.63
CA ILE A 50 0.29 -7.36 2.07
C ILE A 50 0.39 -7.34 0.54
N ARG A 51 -0.13 -6.30 -0.10
CA ARG A 51 -0.02 -6.13 -1.57
C ARG A 51 1.43 -5.85 -1.98
N HIS A 52 2.12 -5.00 -1.23
CA HIS A 52 3.52 -4.70 -1.48
C HIS A 52 4.41 -5.92 -1.25
N SER A 53 4.22 -6.67 -0.15
CA SER A 53 4.98 -7.90 0.11
C SER A 53 4.77 -8.97 -0.97
N ARG A 54 3.53 -9.17 -1.45
CA ARG A 54 3.25 -10.08 -2.57
C ARG A 54 3.87 -9.61 -3.90
N THR A 55 4.01 -8.31 -4.10
CA THR A 55 4.63 -7.76 -5.31
C THR A 55 6.13 -7.99 -5.29
N GLU A 56 6.78 -7.75 -4.15
CA GLU A 56 8.20 -8.02 -3.94
C GLU A 56 8.52 -9.53 -3.99
N ASP A 57 7.66 -10.39 -3.42
CA ASP A 57 7.80 -11.85 -3.55
C ASP A 57 7.61 -12.34 -5.00
N ASN A 58 6.76 -11.69 -5.79
CA ASN A 58 6.65 -12.02 -7.21
C ASN A 58 7.82 -11.48 -8.04
N GLN A 59 8.44 -10.37 -7.64
CA GLN A 59 9.68 -9.87 -8.23
C GLN A 59 10.86 -10.79 -7.90
N SER A 60 11.01 -11.17 -6.63
CA SER A 60 12.05 -12.11 -6.18
C SER A 60 11.87 -13.48 -6.83
N ARG A 61 10.63 -13.96 -7.03
CA ARG A 61 10.36 -15.21 -7.78
C ARG A 61 10.62 -15.06 -9.29
N ARG A 62 10.46 -13.87 -9.87
CA ARG A 62 10.86 -13.59 -11.26
C ARG A 62 12.37 -13.55 -11.43
N GLU A 63 13.10 -13.03 -10.46
CA GLU A 63 14.57 -12.95 -10.49
C GLU A 63 15.24 -14.29 -10.08
N SER A 64 14.58 -15.09 -9.23
CA SER A 64 15.05 -16.41 -8.79
C SER A 64 14.78 -17.53 -9.80
N ASN A 65 13.97 -17.28 -10.83
CA ASN A 65 13.93 -18.15 -11.99
C ASN A 65 14.96 -17.64 -13.01
N PRO A 66 16.13 -18.29 -13.17
CA PRO A 66 16.80 -18.22 -14.44
C PRO A 66 15.87 -18.91 -15.43
N SER A 67 15.03 -18.13 -16.12
CA SER A 67 14.53 -18.55 -17.42
C SER A 67 15.74 -19.08 -18.17
N PRO A 68 15.73 -20.34 -18.67
CA PRO A 68 16.81 -20.82 -19.50
C PRO A 68 16.95 -19.80 -20.62
N ARG A 69 18.06 -19.05 -20.62
CA ARG A 69 18.48 -18.26 -21.77
C ARG A 69 18.47 -19.25 -22.92
N GLU A 70 17.46 -19.23 -23.77
CA GLU A 70 17.52 -19.92 -25.05
C GLU A 70 18.64 -19.25 -25.84
N PRO A 71 19.74 -19.96 -26.17
CA PRO A 71 20.62 -19.52 -27.23
C PRO A 71 20.12 -20.13 -28.54
N SER A 72 20.06 -19.32 -29.61
CA SER A 72 19.79 -19.77 -30.98
C SER A 72 18.31 -20.12 -31.23
N ARG A 73 17.60 -19.51 -32.18
CA ARG A 73 17.93 -19.52 -33.61
C ARG A 73 17.40 -18.29 -34.33
N ARG A 74 18.31 -17.65 -35.05
CA ARG A 74 18.04 -16.76 -36.18
C ARG A 74 17.51 -17.62 -37.33
N GLU A 75 16.20 -17.82 -37.45
CA GLU A 75 15.63 -18.41 -38.67
C GLU A 75 14.18 -18.00 -38.89
N GLY A 76 13.92 -17.39 -40.05
CA GLY A 76 12.62 -17.49 -40.72
C GLY A 76 11.54 -16.44 -40.41
N SER A 77 11.79 -15.15 -40.64
CA SER A 77 10.69 -14.16 -40.76
C SER A 77 10.83 -13.25 -41.97
N LYS A 78 10.68 -13.82 -43.18
CA LYS A 78 10.24 -13.05 -44.36
C LYS A 78 8.83 -13.48 -44.76
N LYS A 79 7.90 -12.88 -44.03
CA LYS A 79 6.57 -12.38 -44.42
C LYS A 79 6.25 -12.59 -45.91
N LYS A 80 5.28 -13.49 -46.18
CA LYS A 80 4.57 -13.54 -47.47
C LYS A 80 3.93 -12.17 -47.70
N SER A 81 4.40 -11.44 -48.70
CA SER A 81 3.75 -10.23 -49.18
C SER A 81 2.54 -10.61 -50.03
N ASP A 82 1.40 -10.12 -49.55
CA ASP A 82 0.11 -10.06 -50.20
C ASP A 82 0.26 -9.34 -51.56
N LYS A 83 0.08 -10.07 -52.66
CA LYS A 83 0.05 -9.50 -54.01
C LYS A 83 -1.40 -9.23 -54.34
N HIS A 84 -1.75 -7.96 -54.25
CA HIS A 84 -3.00 -7.38 -54.66
C HIS A 84 -3.43 -7.87 -56.06
N ARG A 85 -4.73 -8.14 -56.13
CA ARG A 85 -5.52 -8.61 -57.27
C ARG A 85 -5.56 -7.57 -58.40
N GLU A 86 -5.52 -8.10 -59.63
CA GLU A 86 -5.49 -7.46 -60.97
C GLU A 86 -6.63 -6.47 -61.26
N PRO A 87 -6.56 -5.76 -62.40
CA PRO A 87 -7.66 -5.65 -63.36
C PRO A 87 -7.60 -6.74 -64.44
#